data_AF-A0A951RLS6-F1
#
_entry.id   AF-A0A951RLS6-F1
#
_cell.length_a   1.000
_cell.length_b   1.000
_cell.length_c   1.000
_cell.angle_alpha   90.00
_cell.angle_beta   90.00
_cell.angle_gamma   90.00
#
_symmetry.space_group_name_H-M   'P 1'
#
loop_
_entity.id
_entity.type
_entity.pdbx_description
1 polymer ?
#
loop_
_entity_poly.entity_id
_entity_poly.type
_entity_poly.pdbx_seq_one_letter_code
_entity_poly.pdbx_strand_id
1 'polypeptide(L)'
;KMFNSPSNTHGFGVCNLEYNGQQNGIEDYKSGNNLNNFVFDQGDQLRFTASSALGERTIIDTPSGDQTYTFQYGSGGQPCPGMPTITDIEGNAYNTVLIGSQCWMKENLKTTQYSNGTTIENPTNNSAWQNNITGAFAWYNNNIGWKDSYGALYNWYAVNNANGLCPTGWHVPTDAEWTQLVDYLVAQGFPNQWDNPNGAGNALKSCRQINSPLGGECNTSAHPRWEAHDTHHGFDEFGFSGLPGGNRYDFGSFENIGYNGDFWSSTESFTGNAWYRNISYGVGDVYRTINGEKGIGFSVRCLRD
;
A
#
# COMPACT_ATOMS: atom_id res chain seq x y z
N LYS A 1 9.07 9.98 -22.45
CA LYS A 1 7.78 9.42 -21.94
C LYS A 1 7.30 8.39 -22.95
N MET A 2 7.22 7.10 -22.58
CA MET A 2 6.54 6.13 -23.44
C MET A 2 5.05 6.15 -23.10
N PHE A 3 4.24 6.73 -23.99
CA PHE A 3 2.80 6.52 -23.98
C PHE A 3 2.52 5.22 -24.74
N ASN A 4 2.02 4.21 -24.03
CA ASN A 4 1.37 3.08 -24.68
C ASN A 4 -0.10 3.47 -24.90
N SER A 5 -0.51 3.59 -26.17
CA SER A 5 -1.91 3.46 -26.53
C SER A 5 -2.12 1.99 -26.90
N PRO A 6 -2.85 1.20 -26.11
CA PRO A 6 -3.06 -0.20 -26.42
C PRO A 6 -3.94 -0.32 -27.68
N SER A 7 -3.38 -0.81 -28.78
CA SER A 7 -4.19 -1.52 -29.76
C SER A 7 -4.26 -2.98 -29.31
N ASN A 8 -5.41 -3.32 -28.73
CA ASN A 8 -5.90 -4.65 -28.37
C ASN A 8 -5.72 -5.09 -26.91
N THR A 9 -6.89 -5.25 -26.32
CA THR A 9 -7.26 -6.03 -25.15
C THR A 9 -6.45 -7.32 -24.99
N HIS A 10 -5.84 -7.50 -23.82
CA HIS A 10 -5.18 -8.72 -23.32
C HIS A 10 -3.83 -9.07 -23.99
N GLY A 11 -2.73 -8.53 -23.47
CA GLY A 11 -1.39 -9.04 -23.79
C GLY A 11 -0.29 -8.25 -23.09
N PHE A 12 0.63 -8.95 -22.44
CA PHE A 12 1.87 -8.41 -21.90
C PHE A 12 2.62 -7.61 -22.99
N GLY A 13 2.77 -6.30 -22.79
CA GLY A 13 3.50 -5.44 -23.71
C GLY A 13 5.00 -5.53 -23.45
N VAL A 14 5.73 -6.28 -24.27
CA VAL A 14 7.19 -6.16 -24.36
C VAL A 14 7.49 -4.95 -25.24
N CYS A 15 8.19 -3.94 -24.71
CA CYS A 15 8.69 -2.81 -25.49
C CYS A 15 10.16 -3.07 -25.82
N ASN A 16 10.50 -3.16 -27.10
CA ASN A 16 11.88 -3.24 -27.57
C ASN A 16 12.37 -1.84 -27.96
N LEU A 17 13.56 -1.46 -27.51
CA LEU A 17 14.27 -0.27 -27.95
C LEU A 17 15.52 -0.75 -28.71
N GLU A 18 15.63 -0.46 -30.00
CA GLU A 18 16.83 -0.77 -30.81
C GLU A 18 17.71 0.47 -30.99
N TYR A 19 19.02 0.26 -30.87
CA TYR A 19 20.07 1.27 -31.01
C TYR A 19 20.64 1.29 -32.44
N ASN A 20 20.94 2.49 -32.97
CA ASN A 20 21.74 2.69 -34.18
C ASN A 20 22.54 4.02 -34.04
N GLY A 21 23.88 3.97 -34.13
CA GLY A 21 24.86 5.06 -33.81
C GLY A 21 24.76 6.34 -34.67
N GLN A 22 25.49 7.46 -34.45
CA GLN A 22 26.85 7.76 -33.93
C GLN A 22 26.94 9.12 -33.16
N GLN A 23 28.07 9.32 -32.46
CA GLN A 23 28.49 10.37 -31.49
C GLN A 23 28.52 11.85 -31.94
N ASN A 24 28.23 12.77 -30.99
CA ASN A 24 28.91 14.08 -30.79
C ASN A 24 28.35 14.89 -29.56
N GLY A 25 28.82 14.66 -28.34
CA GLY A 25 29.85 15.47 -27.65
C GLY A 25 29.47 16.76 -26.91
N ILE A 26 28.21 17.03 -26.53
CA ILE A 26 27.84 18.17 -25.65
C ILE A 26 26.69 17.75 -24.69
N GLU A 27 26.81 18.12 -23.40
CA GLU A 27 25.80 17.89 -22.36
C GLU A 27 24.51 18.70 -22.61
N ASP A 28 23.59 18.13 -23.38
CA ASP A 28 22.22 18.62 -23.57
C ASP A 28 21.21 17.56 -23.09
N TYR A 29 20.19 17.98 -22.33
CA TYR A 29 19.08 17.12 -21.97
C TYR A 29 18.19 16.84 -23.19
N LYS A 30 18.29 15.65 -23.77
CA LYS A 30 17.40 15.20 -24.87
C LYS A 30 16.17 14.52 -24.27
N SER A 31 14.96 14.91 -24.71
CA SER A 31 13.71 14.20 -24.35
C SER A 31 12.91 13.88 -25.62
N GLY A 32 12.37 12.66 -25.70
CA GLY A 32 11.56 12.18 -26.81
C GLY A 32 10.20 11.63 -26.34
N ASN A 33 9.17 11.84 -27.16
CA ASN A 33 7.81 11.34 -26.93
C ASN A 33 7.38 10.25 -27.93
N ASN A 34 8.24 9.88 -28.89
CA ASN A 34 7.94 8.91 -29.96
C ASN A 34 8.63 7.57 -29.71
N LEU A 35 8.02 6.48 -30.18
CA LEU A 35 8.47 5.08 -30.02
C LEU A 35 9.78 4.74 -30.75
N ASN A 36 10.33 5.64 -31.57
CA ASN A 36 11.53 5.39 -32.37
C ASN A 36 12.53 6.56 -32.29
N ASN A 37 13.82 6.21 -32.36
CA ASN A 37 15.00 7.08 -32.55
C ASN A 37 15.29 8.10 -31.43
N PHE A 38 15.53 7.61 -30.21
CA PHE A 38 16.20 8.39 -29.17
C PHE A 38 17.72 8.15 -29.25
N VAL A 39 18.49 9.20 -29.60
CA VAL A 39 19.95 9.12 -29.78
C VAL A 39 20.67 9.66 -28.55
N PHE A 40 21.53 8.84 -27.96
CA PHE A 40 22.40 9.16 -26.83
C PHE A 40 23.84 8.74 -27.13
N ASP A 41 24.81 9.35 -26.44
CA ASP A 41 26.23 9.02 -26.55
C ASP A 41 26.59 7.89 -25.58
N GLN A 42 27.58 7.06 -25.94
CA GLN A 42 28.11 6.04 -25.04
C GLN A 42 28.73 6.72 -23.81
N GLY A 43 28.23 6.39 -22.62
CA GLY A 43 28.60 7.06 -21.37
C GLY A 43 27.52 8.01 -20.82
N ASP A 44 26.47 8.31 -21.58
CA ASP A 44 25.35 9.09 -21.08
C ASP A 44 24.59 8.32 -19.99
N GLN A 45 24.23 9.02 -18.92
CA GLN A 45 23.27 8.51 -17.94
C GLN A 45 21.85 8.74 -18.48
N LEU A 46 21.14 7.64 -18.74
CA LEU A 46 19.79 7.66 -19.28
C LEU A 46 18.77 7.44 -18.17
N ARG A 47 17.69 8.22 -18.19
CA ARG A 47 16.52 8.01 -17.34
C ARG A 47 15.38 7.44 -18.17
N PHE A 48 15.07 6.17 -17.96
CA PHE A 48 13.95 5.50 -18.58
C PHE A 48 12.77 5.55 -17.60
N THR A 49 11.64 6.15 -18.01
CA THR A 49 10.42 6.18 -17.18
C THR A 49 9.28 5.49 -17.93
N ALA A 50 8.71 4.46 -17.31
CA ALA A 50 7.52 3.77 -17.76
C ALA A 50 6.35 4.12 -16.84
N SER A 51 5.24 4.56 -17.42
CA SER A 51 4.01 4.92 -16.70
C SER A 51 2.90 3.93 -17.06
N SER A 52 2.20 3.42 -16.05
CA SER A 52 1.02 2.56 -16.23
C SER A 52 -0.08 2.98 -15.25
N ALA A 53 -1.24 2.30 -15.31
CA ALA A 53 -2.29 2.45 -14.30
C ALA A 53 -1.79 2.07 -12.87
N LEU A 54 -0.68 1.34 -12.77
CA LEU A 54 -0.05 0.92 -11.51
C LEU A 54 1.02 1.91 -11.01
N GLY A 55 1.12 3.08 -11.63
CA GLY A 55 2.06 4.15 -11.30
C GLY A 55 3.26 4.22 -12.24
N GLU A 56 4.23 5.06 -11.88
CA GLU A 56 5.46 5.25 -12.65
C GLU A 56 6.61 4.42 -12.07
N ARG A 57 7.48 3.92 -12.95
CA ARG A 57 8.75 3.29 -12.60
C ARG A 57 9.86 3.94 -13.41
N THR A 58 11.00 4.16 -12.77
CA THR A 58 12.16 4.78 -13.41
C THR A 58 13.39 3.89 -13.24
N ILE A 59 14.12 3.67 -14.32
CA ILE A 59 15.45 3.07 -14.34
C ILE A 59 16.43 4.17 -14.74
N ILE A 60 17.55 4.29 -14.03
CA ILE A 60 18.66 5.17 -14.38
C ILE A 60 19.88 4.29 -14.66
N ASP A 61 20.44 4.36 -15.86
CA ASP A 61 21.57 3.52 -16.26
C ASP A 61 22.46 4.21 -17.31
N THR A 62 23.70 3.73 -17.48
CA THR A 62 24.66 4.18 -18.49
C THR A 62 25.00 3.03 -19.44
N PRO A 63 24.13 2.72 -20.42
CA PRO A 63 24.34 1.61 -21.34
C PRO A 63 25.64 1.77 -22.13
N SER A 64 26.40 0.68 -22.22
CA SER A 64 27.62 0.59 -23.02
C SER A 64 27.44 -0.20 -24.33
N GLY A 65 26.22 -0.69 -24.59
CA GLY A 65 25.82 -1.46 -25.77
C GLY A 65 24.32 -1.81 -25.74
N ASP A 66 23.89 -2.72 -26.61
CA ASP A 66 22.51 -3.19 -26.68
C ASP A 66 22.11 -3.87 -25.36
N GLN A 67 21.12 -3.30 -24.68
CA GLN A 67 20.65 -3.75 -23.38
C GLN A 67 19.12 -3.77 -23.36
N THR A 68 18.55 -4.87 -22.85
CA THR A 68 17.11 -4.93 -22.59
C THR A 68 16.82 -4.36 -21.20
N TYR A 69 16.03 -3.29 -21.15
CA TYR A 69 15.52 -2.70 -19.91
C TYR A 69 14.12 -3.21 -19.64
N THR A 70 14.01 -4.13 -18.69
CA THR A 70 12.70 -4.62 -18.28
C THR A 70 12.19 -3.76 -17.14
N PHE A 71 11.17 -2.95 -17.41
CA PHE A 71 10.39 -2.35 -16.36
C PHE A 71 9.54 -3.43 -15.72
N GLN A 72 10.09 -4.02 -14.66
CA GLN A 72 9.27 -4.70 -13.68
C GLN A 72 8.46 -3.59 -13.00
N TYR A 73 7.25 -3.35 -13.50
CA TYR A 73 6.18 -3.20 -12.54
C TYR A 73 6.27 -4.50 -11.76
N GLY A 74 6.86 -4.45 -10.56
CA GLY A 74 6.84 -5.59 -9.67
C GLY A 74 5.42 -6.14 -9.69
N SER A 75 5.28 -7.39 -9.31
CA SER A 75 4.02 -8.09 -9.09
C SER A 75 3.01 -7.38 -8.15
N GLY A 76 3.09 -6.05 -7.97
CA GLY A 76 2.01 -5.08 -7.85
C GLY A 76 0.72 -5.64 -8.40
N GLY A 77 -0.01 -6.34 -7.54
CA GLY A 77 -0.82 -7.46 -7.93
C GLY A 77 -1.85 -7.08 -8.97
N GLN A 78 -2.23 -8.08 -9.75
CA GLN A 78 -3.30 -7.90 -10.72
C GLN A 78 -4.55 -7.39 -9.99
N PRO A 79 -5.25 -6.38 -10.53
CA PRO A 79 -6.52 -5.99 -9.96
C PRO A 79 -7.45 -7.19 -9.86
N CYS A 80 -8.40 -7.14 -8.92
CA CYS A 80 -9.35 -8.23 -8.77
C CYS A 80 -10.13 -8.49 -10.07
N PRO A 81 -10.28 -9.77 -10.49
CA PRO A 81 -10.98 -10.11 -11.71
C PRO A 81 -12.40 -9.52 -11.74
N GLY A 82 -12.66 -8.68 -12.75
CA GLY A 82 -13.95 -7.99 -12.91
C GLY A 82 -14.24 -6.87 -11.90
N MET A 83 -13.30 -6.54 -11.00
CA MET A 83 -13.48 -5.50 -9.98
C MET A 83 -12.18 -4.74 -9.69
N PRO A 84 -11.64 -3.97 -10.65
CA PRO A 84 -10.38 -3.26 -10.47
C PRO A 84 -10.44 -2.16 -9.40
N THR A 85 -11.64 -1.65 -9.14
CA THR A 85 -11.92 -0.65 -8.10
C THR A 85 -13.22 -0.99 -7.37
N ILE A 86 -13.33 -0.55 -6.13
CA ILE A 86 -14.54 -0.58 -5.31
C ILE A 86 -14.83 0.80 -4.75
N THR A 87 -16.09 1.11 -4.47
CA THR A 87 -16.53 2.41 -3.93
C THR A 87 -17.39 2.20 -2.70
N ASP A 88 -17.13 2.97 -1.63
CA ASP A 88 -17.99 2.96 -0.45
C ASP A 88 -19.26 3.82 -0.63
N ILE A 89 -20.11 3.86 0.40
CA ILE A 89 -21.39 4.60 0.37
C ILE A 89 -21.23 6.11 0.16
N GLU A 90 -20.04 6.66 0.44
CA GLU A 90 -19.74 8.09 0.30
C GLU A 90 -19.10 8.44 -1.03
N GLY A 91 -18.90 7.46 -1.91
CA GLY A 91 -18.22 7.68 -3.19
C GLY A 91 -16.70 7.65 -3.11
N ASN A 92 -16.09 7.28 -1.98
CA ASN A 92 -14.65 7.10 -1.93
C ASN A 92 -14.28 5.86 -2.75
N ALA A 93 -13.45 6.03 -3.78
CA ALA A 93 -12.98 4.94 -4.62
C ALA A 93 -11.65 4.37 -4.12
N TYR A 94 -11.51 3.05 -4.20
CA TYR A 94 -10.35 2.30 -3.76
C TYR A 94 -9.95 1.32 -4.87
N ASN A 95 -8.65 1.22 -5.15
CA ASN A 95 -8.13 0.21 -6.05
C ASN A 95 -8.11 -1.15 -5.34
N THR A 96 -8.17 -2.23 -6.12
CA THR A 96 -8.12 -3.59 -5.59
C THR A 96 -6.89 -4.33 -6.09
N VAL A 97 -6.55 -5.42 -5.41
CA VAL A 97 -5.46 -6.30 -5.76
C VAL A 97 -5.80 -7.74 -5.40
N LEU A 98 -5.55 -8.67 -6.33
CA LEU A 98 -5.66 -10.10 -6.10
C LEU A 98 -4.32 -10.60 -5.55
N ILE A 99 -4.34 -11.16 -4.34
CA ILE A 99 -3.18 -11.80 -3.71
C ILE A 99 -3.58 -13.22 -3.34
N GLY A 100 -2.94 -14.21 -3.97
CA GLY A 100 -3.39 -15.60 -3.91
C GLY A 100 -4.81 -15.73 -4.46
N SER A 101 -5.76 -16.16 -3.63
CA SER A 101 -7.18 -16.24 -3.97
C SER A 101 -8.02 -15.09 -3.41
N GLN A 102 -7.39 -14.15 -2.69
CA GLN A 102 -8.08 -13.12 -1.91
C GLN A 102 -8.03 -11.76 -2.62
N CYS A 103 -9.16 -11.07 -2.62
CA CYS A 103 -9.29 -9.75 -3.20
C CYS A 103 -9.19 -8.66 -2.13
N TRP A 104 -8.10 -7.91 -2.12
CA TRP A 104 -7.79 -6.90 -1.12
C TRP A 104 -7.96 -5.48 -1.65
N MET A 105 -8.37 -4.55 -0.79
CA MET A 105 -8.20 -3.11 -1.07
C MET A 105 -6.71 -2.72 -1.05
N LYS A 106 -6.33 -1.76 -1.90
CA LYS A 106 -4.97 -1.17 -1.99
C LYS A 106 -4.76 0.08 -1.15
N GLU A 107 -5.82 0.75 -0.74
CA GLU A 107 -5.77 1.88 0.18
C GLU A 107 -6.50 1.53 1.48
N ASN A 108 -6.13 2.21 2.57
CA ASN A 108 -6.87 2.10 3.83
C ASN A 108 -8.26 2.70 3.67
N LEU A 109 -9.25 2.08 4.31
CA LEU A 109 -10.62 2.58 4.31
C LEU A 109 -10.69 4.00 4.90
N LYS A 110 -11.53 4.86 4.31
CA LYS A 110 -11.66 6.27 4.71
C LYS A 110 -13.11 6.76 4.82
N THR A 111 -14.06 5.84 4.90
CA THR A 111 -15.49 6.14 5.09
C THR A 111 -15.77 6.75 6.46
N THR A 112 -16.71 7.68 6.53
CA THR A 112 -17.27 8.23 7.77
C THR A 112 -18.66 7.69 8.09
N GLN A 113 -19.15 6.76 7.26
CA GLN A 113 -20.44 6.11 7.38
C GLN A 113 -20.29 4.59 7.28
N TYR A 114 -21.11 3.88 8.04
CA TYR A 114 -21.34 2.45 7.84
C TYR A 114 -22.01 2.20 6.48
N SER A 115 -21.99 0.95 6.02
CA SER A 115 -22.49 0.54 4.71
C SER A 115 -24.00 0.78 4.50
N ASN A 116 -24.75 1.00 5.58
CA ASN A 116 -26.17 1.38 5.54
C ASN A 116 -26.43 2.90 5.60
N GLY A 117 -25.38 3.72 5.66
CA GLY A 117 -25.46 5.18 5.69
C GLY A 117 -25.50 5.78 7.10
N THR A 118 -25.49 4.96 8.15
CA THR A 118 -25.38 5.47 9.52
C THR A 118 -24.00 6.09 9.73
N THR A 119 -23.96 7.33 10.22
CA THR A 119 -22.71 8.03 10.55
C THR A 119 -21.95 7.33 11.67
N ILE A 120 -20.63 7.23 11.52
CA ILE A 120 -19.71 6.75 12.55
C ILE A 120 -19.28 7.94 13.41
N GLU A 121 -19.16 7.77 14.73
CA GLU A 121 -18.75 8.86 15.61
C GLU A 121 -17.29 9.28 15.34
N ASN A 122 -16.99 10.59 15.40
CA ASN A 122 -15.63 11.13 15.28
C ASN A 122 -15.26 11.99 16.50
N PRO A 123 -15.08 11.39 17.69
CA PRO A 123 -14.77 12.15 18.89
C PRO A 123 -13.33 12.66 18.86
N THR A 124 -13.16 13.98 18.77
CA THR A 124 -11.85 14.63 18.82
C THR A 124 -11.31 14.78 20.25
N ASN A 125 -12.18 14.72 21.26
CA ASN A 125 -11.81 14.73 22.67
C ASN A 125 -11.40 13.31 23.14
N ASN A 126 -10.29 13.22 23.88
CA ASN A 126 -9.75 11.96 24.36
C ASN A 126 -10.68 11.18 25.30
N SER A 127 -11.40 11.87 26.19
CA SER A 127 -12.36 11.22 27.09
C SER A 127 -13.55 10.66 26.32
N ALA A 128 -14.03 11.37 25.29
CA ALA A 128 -15.09 10.86 24.43
C ALA A 128 -14.63 9.65 23.60
N TRP A 129 -13.39 9.64 23.11
CA TRP A 129 -12.79 8.50 22.42
C TRP A 129 -12.67 7.28 23.33
N GLN A 130 -12.09 7.46 24.52
CA GLN A 130 -11.85 6.39 25.50
C GLN A 130 -13.15 5.69 25.93
N ASN A 131 -14.23 6.46 26.09
CA ASN A 131 -15.53 5.94 26.53
C ASN A 131 -16.42 5.46 25.38
N ASN A 132 -15.97 5.53 24.12
CA ASN A 132 -16.77 5.11 22.97
C ASN A 132 -16.79 3.57 22.86
N ILE A 133 -17.99 3.00 22.97
CA ILE A 133 -18.26 1.56 22.81
C ILE A 133 -19.25 1.25 21.68
N THR A 134 -19.61 2.27 20.89
CA THR A 134 -20.60 2.23 19.80
C THR A 134 -19.97 2.19 18.42
N GLY A 135 -18.69 2.55 18.32
CA GLY A 135 -17.92 2.66 17.09
C GLY A 135 -17.52 4.09 16.81
N ALA A 136 -16.22 4.30 16.62
CA ALA A 136 -15.64 5.59 16.31
C ALA A 136 -14.55 5.48 15.25
N PHE A 137 -14.32 6.58 14.55
CA PHE A 137 -13.17 6.77 13.68
C PHE A 137 -12.45 8.08 14.01
N ALA A 138 -11.21 8.20 13.55
CA ALA A 138 -10.46 9.44 13.53
C ALA A 138 -9.48 9.44 12.36
N TRP A 139 -9.13 10.63 11.87
CA TRP A 139 -7.90 10.78 11.09
C TRP A 139 -6.74 11.04 12.04
N TYR A 140 -5.52 10.69 11.63
CA TYR A 140 -4.34 10.89 12.47
C TYR A 140 -4.26 12.33 13.01
N ASN A 141 -3.98 12.51 14.31
CA ASN A 141 -4.00 13.81 14.99
C ASN A 141 -5.31 14.61 14.84
N ASN A 142 -6.45 13.94 14.63
CA ASN A 142 -7.74 14.57 14.31
C ASN A 142 -7.69 15.51 13.09
N ASN A 143 -6.76 15.28 12.17
CA ASN A 143 -6.57 16.14 11.00
C ASN A 143 -7.07 15.45 9.73
N ILE A 144 -8.16 15.98 9.17
CA ILE A 144 -8.77 15.50 7.92
C ILE A 144 -7.82 15.53 6.71
N GLY A 145 -6.75 16.33 6.74
CA GLY A 145 -5.72 16.32 5.70
C GLY A 145 -5.03 14.97 5.52
N TRP A 146 -5.15 14.05 6.49
CA TRP A 146 -4.65 12.69 6.38
C TRP A 146 -5.64 11.70 5.73
N LYS A 147 -6.88 12.11 5.46
CA LYS A 147 -7.95 11.25 4.92
C LYS A 147 -7.50 10.52 3.65
N ASP A 148 -6.97 11.23 2.67
CA ASP A 148 -6.60 10.64 1.38
C ASP A 148 -5.22 9.97 1.39
N SER A 149 -4.35 10.36 2.33
CA SER A 149 -2.99 9.83 2.44
C SER A 149 -2.93 8.52 3.21
N TYR A 150 -3.65 8.42 4.34
CA TYR A 150 -3.55 7.29 5.27
C TYR A 150 -4.88 6.58 5.56
N GLY A 151 -5.99 7.14 5.10
CA GLY A 151 -7.32 6.67 5.48
C GLY A 151 -7.67 7.04 6.93
N ALA A 152 -8.68 6.37 7.47
CA ALA A 152 -9.15 6.58 8.83
C ALA A 152 -8.67 5.45 9.77
N LEU A 153 -8.53 5.81 11.04
CA LEU A 153 -8.28 4.92 12.16
C LEU A 153 -9.61 4.63 12.85
N TYR A 154 -10.05 3.38 12.82
CA TYR A 154 -11.32 2.93 13.40
C TYR A 154 -11.05 2.21 14.71
N ASN A 155 -11.88 2.43 15.72
CA ASN A 155 -11.90 1.53 16.86
C ASN A 155 -12.57 0.20 16.48
N TRP A 156 -12.34 -0.84 17.29
CA TRP A 156 -12.84 -2.17 16.93
C TRP A 156 -14.37 -2.27 17.01
N TYR A 157 -15.02 -1.42 17.80
CA TYR A 157 -16.48 -1.32 17.83
C TYR A 157 -17.07 -0.86 16.50
N ALA A 158 -16.36 -0.01 15.75
CA ALA A 158 -16.74 0.33 14.37
C ALA A 158 -16.48 -0.83 13.40
N VAL A 159 -15.38 -1.56 13.60
CA VAL A 159 -15.02 -2.75 12.80
C VAL A 159 -16.08 -3.84 12.90
N ASN A 160 -16.56 -4.15 14.11
CA ASN A 160 -17.52 -5.22 14.37
C ASN A 160 -18.98 -4.72 14.49
N ASN A 161 -19.31 -3.60 13.84
CA ASN A 161 -20.66 -3.05 13.85
C ASN A 161 -21.59 -3.83 12.90
N ALA A 162 -22.81 -4.14 13.35
CA ALA A 162 -23.80 -4.86 12.55
C ALA A 162 -24.23 -4.13 11.26
N ASN A 163 -24.01 -2.82 11.19
CA ASN A 163 -24.29 -2.01 10.00
C ASN A 163 -23.23 -2.18 8.89
N GLY A 164 -22.14 -2.92 9.14
CA GLY A 164 -21.06 -3.18 8.20
C GLY A 164 -20.17 -1.96 7.95
N LEU A 165 -18.85 -2.12 8.05
CA LEU A 165 -17.90 -1.02 7.84
C LEU A 165 -17.43 -0.90 6.37
N CYS A 166 -17.24 -2.04 5.70
CA CYS A 166 -16.73 -2.11 4.34
C CYS A 166 -17.83 -1.92 3.27
N PRO A 167 -17.46 -1.60 2.02
CA PRO A 167 -18.40 -1.56 0.89
C PRO A 167 -19.23 -2.85 0.76
N THR A 168 -20.42 -2.77 0.19
CA THR A 168 -21.28 -3.95 0.00
C THR A 168 -20.57 -5.07 -0.77
N GLY A 169 -20.63 -6.29 -0.24
CA GLY A 169 -19.92 -7.45 -0.80
C GLY A 169 -18.44 -7.55 -0.42
N TRP A 170 -17.97 -6.66 0.46
CA TRP A 170 -16.65 -6.69 1.07
C TRP A 170 -16.79 -6.66 2.60
N HIS A 171 -15.79 -7.14 3.32
CA HIS A 171 -15.79 -7.20 4.78
C HIS A 171 -14.42 -6.86 5.37
N VAL A 172 -14.40 -6.60 6.68
CA VAL A 172 -13.13 -6.48 7.41
C VAL A 172 -12.56 -7.89 7.60
N PRO A 173 -11.31 -8.16 7.20
CA PRO A 173 -10.75 -9.50 7.21
C PRO A 173 -10.74 -10.09 8.61
N THR A 174 -11.06 -11.37 8.70
CA THR A 174 -10.89 -12.18 9.89
C THR A 174 -9.41 -12.50 10.12
N ASP A 175 -9.10 -13.00 11.31
CA ASP A 175 -7.77 -13.46 11.65
C ASP A 175 -7.33 -14.65 10.77
N ALA A 176 -8.27 -15.52 10.38
CA ALA A 176 -8.02 -16.63 9.47
C ALA A 176 -7.65 -16.13 8.06
N GLU A 177 -8.36 -15.13 7.55
CA GLU A 177 -8.09 -14.55 6.24
C GLU A 177 -6.77 -13.77 6.18
N TRP A 178 -6.42 -13.06 7.25
CA TRP A 178 -5.09 -12.49 7.38
C TRP A 178 -4.00 -13.56 7.43
N THR A 179 -4.27 -14.70 8.08
CA THR A 179 -3.33 -15.83 8.13
C THR A 179 -3.16 -16.44 6.75
N GLN A 180 -4.24 -16.60 5.99
CA GLN A 180 -4.19 -17.06 4.60
C GLN A 180 -3.34 -16.16 3.71
N LEU A 181 -3.45 -14.83 3.85
CA LEU A 181 -2.58 -13.88 3.15
C LEU A 181 -1.11 -14.17 3.50
N VAL A 182 -0.75 -14.19 4.79
CA VAL A 182 0.63 -14.40 5.22
C VAL A 182 1.17 -15.75 4.77
N ASP A 183 0.40 -16.83 4.88
CA ASP A 183 0.78 -18.16 4.43
C ASP A 183 1.05 -18.19 2.92
N TYR A 184 0.25 -17.47 2.13
CA TYR A 184 0.51 -17.30 0.70
C TYR A 184 1.85 -16.60 0.44
N LEU A 185 2.16 -15.50 1.15
CA LEU A 185 3.44 -14.78 1.00
C LEU A 185 4.63 -15.69 1.35
N VAL A 186 4.52 -16.46 2.43
CA VAL A 186 5.54 -17.44 2.84
C VAL A 186 5.75 -18.49 1.75
N ALA A 187 4.67 -19.00 1.15
CA ALA A 187 4.75 -19.95 0.04
C ALA A 187 5.38 -19.33 -1.23
N GLN A 188 5.32 -18.01 -1.40
CA GLN A 188 6.00 -17.27 -2.48
C GLN A 188 7.47 -16.92 -2.15
N GLY A 189 7.99 -17.34 -1.00
CA GLY A 189 9.39 -17.12 -0.62
C GLY A 189 9.65 -15.90 0.27
N PHE A 190 8.60 -15.29 0.83
CA PHE A 190 8.71 -14.19 1.78
C PHE A 190 8.42 -14.68 3.20
N PRO A 191 9.44 -15.14 3.96
CA PRO A 191 9.23 -15.75 5.28
C PRO A 191 8.62 -14.76 6.28
N ASN A 192 7.72 -15.23 7.14
CA ASN A 192 7.17 -14.41 8.22
C ASN A 192 8.07 -14.46 9.45
N GLN A 193 9.20 -13.76 9.40
CA GLN A 193 10.25 -13.76 10.43
C GLN A 193 10.66 -12.33 10.79
N TRP A 194 10.80 -12.06 12.10
CA TRP A 194 11.06 -10.73 12.65
C TRP A 194 12.27 -10.01 12.05
N ASP A 195 13.44 -10.66 12.00
CA ASP A 195 14.69 -10.06 11.52
C ASP A 195 15.08 -10.60 10.15
N ASN A 196 14.14 -10.59 9.21
CA ASN A 196 14.39 -11.01 7.82
C ASN A 196 14.13 -9.85 6.85
N PRO A 197 15.17 -9.35 6.15
CA PRO A 197 15.02 -8.24 5.21
C PRO A 197 14.17 -8.61 3.98
N ASN A 198 13.95 -9.90 3.70
CA ASN A 198 13.02 -10.39 2.68
C ASN A 198 11.69 -10.90 3.28
N GLY A 199 11.32 -10.42 4.47
CA GLY A 199 10.16 -10.94 5.19
C GLY A 199 8.80 -10.52 4.60
N ALA A 200 7.75 -11.27 4.97
CA ALA A 200 6.38 -11.02 4.52
C ALA A 200 5.87 -9.59 4.81
N GLY A 201 6.26 -9.02 5.96
CA GLY A 201 5.95 -7.63 6.31
C GLY A 201 6.56 -6.64 5.33
N ASN A 202 7.85 -6.78 5.02
CA ASN A 202 8.53 -5.94 4.02
C ASN A 202 7.88 -6.04 2.64
N ALA A 203 7.48 -7.25 2.23
CA ALA A 203 6.83 -7.48 0.95
C ALA A 203 5.49 -6.76 0.80
N LEU A 204 4.76 -6.54 1.89
CA LEU A 204 3.47 -5.84 1.90
C LEU A 204 3.59 -4.31 2.06
N LYS A 205 4.71 -3.79 2.56
CA LYS A 205 4.93 -2.34 2.71
C LYS A 205 4.88 -1.66 1.34
N SER A 206 4.24 -0.49 1.27
CA SER A 206 4.42 0.41 0.13
C SER A 206 5.89 0.75 -0.07
N CYS A 207 6.31 1.04 -1.31
CA CYS A 207 7.71 1.39 -1.56
C CYS A 207 8.18 2.73 -0.96
N ARG A 208 7.24 3.60 -0.57
CA ARG A 208 7.53 4.96 -0.09
C ARG A 208 8.21 4.90 1.27
N GLN A 209 9.49 5.25 1.31
CA GLN A 209 10.33 5.16 2.51
C GLN A 209 11.48 6.17 2.45
N ILE A 210 11.88 6.72 3.59
CA ILE A 210 13.10 7.54 3.67
C ILE A 210 14.30 6.65 3.32
N ASN A 211 15.14 7.10 2.40
CA ASN A 211 16.32 6.38 1.91
C ASN A 211 15.99 5.03 1.26
N SER A 212 14.82 4.90 0.62
CA SER A 212 14.48 3.70 -0.15
C SER A 212 15.55 3.40 -1.21
N PRO A 213 16.08 2.16 -1.30
CA PRO A 213 17.07 1.78 -2.29
C PRO A 213 16.52 1.77 -3.71
N LEU A 214 15.19 1.79 -3.88
CA LEU A 214 14.54 1.94 -5.19
C LEU A 214 14.70 3.35 -5.78
N GLY A 215 15.07 4.35 -4.98
CA GLY A 215 15.17 5.74 -5.42
C GLY A 215 13.83 6.30 -5.93
N GLY A 216 13.90 7.35 -6.75
CA GLY A 216 12.72 7.97 -7.38
C GLY A 216 11.60 8.33 -6.38
N GLU A 217 10.35 8.07 -6.76
CA GLU A 217 9.16 8.32 -5.91
C GLU A 217 9.09 7.45 -4.65
N CYS A 218 9.84 6.35 -4.60
CA CYS A 218 9.92 5.48 -3.43
C CYS A 218 10.84 6.09 -2.36
N ASN A 219 11.89 6.84 -2.75
CA ASN A 219 12.72 7.57 -1.79
C ASN A 219 12.13 8.96 -1.51
N THR A 220 11.34 9.05 -0.44
CA THR A 220 10.61 10.27 -0.09
C THR A 220 10.61 10.51 1.41
N SER A 221 10.76 11.77 1.82
CA SER A 221 10.50 12.24 3.19
C SER A 221 9.05 12.70 3.39
N ALA A 222 8.31 12.94 2.31
CA ALA A 222 6.91 13.36 2.35
C ALA A 222 5.99 12.16 2.60
N HIS A 223 5.15 12.30 3.63
CA HIS A 223 4.09 11.34 3.94
C HIS A 223 3.05 11.27 2.79
N PRO A 224 2.43 10.10 2.56
CA PRO A 224 2.58 8.87 3.33
C PRO A 224 3.89 8.13 2.99
N ARG A 225 4.61 7.63 4.00
CA ARG A 225 5.90 6.94 3.85
C ARG A 225 6.29 6.17 5.11
N TRP A 226 7.15 5.16 4.97
CA TRP A 226 7.87 4.50 6.06
C TRP A 226 9.09 5.31 6.50
N GLU A 227 9.46 5.20 7.77
CA GLU A 227 10.74 5.69 8.29
C GLU A 227 11.93 4.91 7.74
N ALA A 228 13.12 5.51 7.80
CA ALA A 228 14.34 4.88 7.31
C ALA A 228 14.68 3.63 8.13
N HIS A 229 15.18 2.61 7.44
CA HIS A 229 15.85 1.46 8.06
C HIS A 229 16.94 0.97 7.12
N ASP A 230 18.02 0.39 7.65
CA ASP A 230 19.17 0.00 6.82
C ASP A 230 18.85 -1.21 5.94
N THR A 231 18.08 -2.17 6.47
CA THR A 231 17.83 -3.48 5.82
C THR A 231 16.36 -3.82 5.58
N HIS A 232 15.41 -3.07 6.15
CA HIS A 232 13.98 -3.39 6.08
C HIS A 232 13.28 -2.38 5.19
N HIS A 233 13.13 -2.75 3.92
CA HIS A 233 12.62 -1.88 2.88
C HIS A 233 11.25 -2.35 2.39
N GLY A 234 10.37 -1.40 2.08
CA GLY A 234 9.15 -1.69 1.34
C GLY A 234 9.41 -1.76 -0.16
N PHE A 235 8.96 -2.84 -0.80
CA PHE A 235 9.02 -2.98 -2.26
C PHE A 235 7.64 -3.13 -2.90
N ASP A 236 6.59 -3.31 -2.08
CA ASP A 236 5.21 -3.55 -2.51
C ASP A 236 5.10 -4.71 -3.51
N GLU A 237 5.75 -5.84 -3.17
CA GLU A 237 5.94 -7.02 -4.03
C GLU A 237 4.61 -7.60 -4.53
N PHE A 238 3.54 -7.42 -3.77
CA PHE A 238 2.20 -7.94 -4.06
C PHE A 238 1.19 -6.86 -4.39
N GLY A 239 1.58 -5.59 -4.42
CA GLY A 239 0.67 -4.46 -4.67
C GLY A 239 -0.34 -4.19 -3.55
N PHE A 240 -0.08 -4.71 -2.34
CA PHE A 240 -0.88 -4.43 -1.16
C PHE A 240 -0.78 -2.97 -0.75
N SER A 241 0.35 -2.32 -1.02
CA SER A 241 0.61 -0.90 -0.75
C SER A 241 0.36 -0.54 0.72
N GLY A 242 0.86 -1.35 1.66
CA GLY A 242 0.68 -1.15 3.09
C GLY A 242 1.34 0.15 3.58
N LEU A 243 0.57 1.00 4.27
CA LEU A 243 1.02 2.32 4.73
C LEU A 243 1.12 2.39 6.26
N PRO A 244 2.12 3.11 6.81
CA PRO A 244 2.27 3.29 8.24
C PRO A 244 1.46 4.48 8.75
N GLY A 245 0.13 4.30 8.82
CA GLY A 245 -0.81 5.32 9.26
C GLY A 245 -0.76 5.64 10.75
N GLY A 246 0.05 4.90 11.53
CA GLY A 246 0.07 4.98 12.98
C GLY A 246 -1.23 4.47 13.59
N ASN A 247 -1.46 4.87 14.84
CA ASN A 247 -2.63 4.45 15.61
C ASN A 247 -3.11 5.56 16.55
N ARG A 248 -4.31 5.36 17.11
CA ARG A 248 -4.86 6.18 18.19
C ARG A 248 -5.13 5.31 19.40
N TYR A 249 -4.35 5.44 20.48
CA TYR A 249 -4.53 4.65 21.68
C TYR A 249 -5.92 4.86 22.32
N ASP A 250 -6.32 3.95 23.20
CA ASP A 250 -7.58 3.98 23.94
C ASP A 250 -7.73 5.26 24.80
N PHE A 251 -6.65 5.79 25.36
CA PHE A 251 -6.63 7.09 26.04
C PHE A 251 -6.60 8.30 25.08
N GLY A 252 -6.62 8.07 23.77
CA GLY A 252 -6.80 9.07 22.71
C GLY A 252 -5.52 9.69 22.15
N SER A 253 -4.32 9.33 22.63
CA SER A 253 -3.05 9.77 22.02
C SER A 253 -2.86 9.15 20.63
N PHE A 254 -2.18 9.87 19.73
CA PHE A 254 -1.84 9.40 18.39
C PHE A 254 -0.34 9.14 18.32
N GLU A 255 0.05 7.99 17.79
CA GLU A 255 1.45 7.55 17.78
C GLU A 255 1.82 6.80 16.50
N ASN A 256 3.12 6.60 16.28
CA ASN A 256 3.68 5.68 15.28
C ASN A 256 3.38 5.96 13.80
N ILE A 257 2.95 7.18 13.43
CA ILE A 257 2.89 7.56 12.01
C ILE A 257 4.29 7.43 11.39
N GLY A 258 4.38 6.78 10.23
CA GLY A 258 5.66 6.46 9.59
C GLY A 258 6.35 5.19 10.11
N TYR A 259 6.02 4.76 11.33
CA TYR A 259 6.66 3.60 11.98
C TYR A 259 5.82 2.33 11.85
N ASN A 260 4.50 2.41 12.07
CA ASN A 260 3.62 1.24 12.12
C ASN A 260 2.41 1.38 11.19
N GLY A 261 2.14 0.31 10.44
CA GLY A 261 0.84 0.03 9.83
C GLY A 261 0.11 -1.01 10.66
N ASP A 262 -0.84 -0.54 11.49
CA ASP A 262 -1.69 -1.41 12.30
C ASP A 262 -3.03 -1.62 11.59
N PHE A 263 -3.43 -2.89 11.44
CA PHE A 263 -4.63 -3.30 10.71
C PHE A 263 -5.53 -4.18 11.57
N TRP A 264 -6.78 -3.78 11.73
CA TRP A 264 -7.75 -4.60 12.46
C TRP A 264 -8.07 -5.91 11.75
N SER A 265 -8.30 -6.96 12.55
CA SER A 265 -9.12 -8.10 12.17
C SER A 265 -10.52 -7.95 12.75
N SER A 266 -11.53 -8.47 12.07
CA SER A 266 -12.91 -8.60 12.60
C SER A 266 -13.06 -9.70 13.65
N THR A 267 -12.01 -10.49 13.91
CA THR A 267 -12.04 -11.58 14.88
C THR A 267 -11.74 -11.08 16.30
N GLU A 268 -12.69 -11.25 17.20
CA GLU A 268 -12.50 -11.05 18.64
C GLU A 268 -11.49 -12.08 19.18
N SER A 269 -10.61 -11.66 20.10
CA SER A 269 -9.68 -12.57 20.78
C SER A 269 -10.21 -12.97 22.15
N PHE A 270 -10.62 -12.00 22.97
CA PHE A 270 -11.29 -12.18 24.26
C PHE A 270 -11.99 -10.88 24.67
N THR A 271 -12.65 -10.88 25.84
CA THR A 271 -13.37 -9.71 26.35
C THR A 271 -12.47 -8.47 26.39
N GLY A 272 -12.84 -7.44 25.63
CA GLY A 272 -12.12 -6.17 25.55
C GLY A 272 -11.03 -6.10 24.48
N ASN A 273 -10.69 -7.22 23.83
CA ASN A 273 -9.60 -7.27 22.84
C ASN A 273 -10.00 -7.97 21.54
N ALA A 274 -9.24 -7.71 20.49
CA ALA A 274 -9.38 -8.33 19.19
C ALA A 274 -8.02 -8.59 18.56
N TRP A 275 -8.01 -9.45 17.54
CA TRP A 275 -6.84 -9.67 16.72
C TRP A 275 -6.53 -8.44 15.87
N TYR A 276 -5.24 -8.17 15.69
CA TYR A 276 -4.78 -7.23 14.68
C TYR A 276 -3.47 -7.71 14.04
N ARG A 277 -3.07 -7.04 12.96
CA ARG A 277 -1.78 -7.21 12.30
C ARG A 277 -0.99 -5.91 12.41
N ASN A 278 0.30 -6.03 12.70
CA ASN A 278 1.24 -4.93 12.65
C ASN A 278 2.29 -5.21 11.58
N ILE A 279 2.52 -4.22 10.72
CA ILE A 279 3.67 -4.16 9.84
C ILE A 279 4.50 -2.97 10.35
N SER A 280 5.72 -3.21 10.82
CA SER A 280 6.58 -2.18 11.41
C SER A 280 7.78 -1.87 10.50
N TYR A 281 8.20 -0.60 10.47
CA TYR A 281 9.24 -0.08 9.59
C TYR A 281 10.54 -0.90 9.64
N GLY A 282 10.94 -1.35 10.83
CA GLY A 282 12.24 -1.98 11.10
C GLY A 282 12.23 -3.49 11.25
N VAL A 283 11.12 -4.17 10.89
CA VAL A 283 10.98 -5.63 11.02
C VAL A 283 10.41 -6.25 9.75
N GLY A 284 10.72 -7.52 9.56
CA GLY A 284 10.40 -8.29 8.37
C GLY A 284 9.09 -9.05 8.44
N ASP A 285 8.51 -9.29 9.63
CA ASP A 285 7.27 -10.05 9.77
C ASP A 285 6.02 -9.17 9.68
N VAL A 286 4.90 -9.83 9.37
CA VAL A 286 3.57 -9.35 9.71
C VAL A 286 3.28 -9.87 11.12
N TYR A 287 3.50 -9.02 12.11
CA TYR A 287 3.31 -9.38 13.50
C TYR A 287 1.82 -9.58 13.78
N ARG A 288 1.49 -10.71 14.42
CA ARG A 288 0.13 -11.14 14.75
C ARG A 288 -0.02 -11.20 16.27
N THR A 289 -1.02 -10.52 16.82
CA THR A 289 -1.27 -10.52 18.27
C THR A 289 -2.74 -10.44 18.64
N ILE A 290 -3.06 -10.91 19.84
CA ILE A 290 -4.40 -10.93 20.45
C ILE A 290 -4.70 -9.69 21.30
N ASN A 291 -3.69 -8.87 21.60
CA ASN A 291 -3.77 -7.81 22.59
C ASN A 291 -4.26 -6.48 22.02
N GLY A 292 -5.00 -6.48 20.91
CA GLY A 292 -5.57 -5.26 20.34
C GLY A 292 -6.75 -4.81 21.18
N GLU A 293 -6.57 -3.84 22.07
CA GLU A 293 -7.67 -3.30 22.86
C GLU A 293 -8.71 -2.63 21.95
N LYS A 294 -9.98 -2.96 22.14
CA LYS A 294 -11.05 -2.57 21.21
C LYS A 294 -11.27 -1.05 21.09
N GLY A 295 -10.79 -0.28 22.06
CA GLY A 295 -10.83 1.18 22.05
C GLY A 295 -9.72 1.84 21.21
N ILE A 296 -8.70 1.09 20.80
CA ILE A 296 -7.60 1.62 19.97
C ILE A 296 -8.07 1.80 18.53
N GLY A 297 -7.60 2.84 17.87
CA GLY A 297 -7.87 3.17 16.48
C GLY A 297 -6.77 2.63 15.57
N PHE A 298 -7.12 1.67 14.72
CA PHE A 298 -6.23 1.11 13.70
C PHE A 298 -6.82 1.27 12.30
N SER A 299 -5.97 1.11 11.29
CA SER A 299 -6.41 1.14 9.89
C SER A 299 -7.25 -0.09 9.56
N VAL A 300 -8.09 0.02 8.52
CA VAL A 300 -8.88 -1.10 8.00
C VAL A 300 -8.58 -1.28 6.52
N ARG A 301 -8.38 -2.54 6.12
CA ARG A 301 -8.26 -2.97 4.72
C ARG A 301 -9.36 -3.97 4.44
N CYS A 302 -10.33 -3.61 3.63
CA CYS A 302 -11.41 -4.55 3.31
C CYS A 302 -10.92 -5.63 2.34
N LEU A 303 -11.53 -6.79 2.49
CA LEU A 303 -11.29 -8.00 1.73
C LEU A 303 -12.62 -8.46 1.10
N ARG A 304 -12.51 -9.19 0.00
CA ARG A 304 -13.54 -10.06 -0.53
C ARG A 304 -12.91 -11.39 -0.93
N ASP A 305 -13.56 -12.49 -0.60
CA ASP A 305 -13.17 -13.86 -0.95
C ASP A 305 -14.22 -14.55 -1.84
#